data_AF-A0A1I0RHZ9-F1
#
_entry.id   AF-A0A1I0RHZ9-F1
#
_cell.length_a   1.000
_cell.length_b   1.000
_cell.length_c   1.000
_cell.angle_alpha   90.00
_cell.angle_beta   90.00
_cell.angle_gamma   90.00
#
_symmetry.space_group_name_H-M   'P 1'
#
loop_
_entity.id
_entity.type
_entity.pdbx_description
1 polymer ?
#
loop_
_entity_poly.entity_id
_entity_poly.type
_entity_poly.pdbx_seq_one_letter_code
_entity_poly.pdbx_strand_id
1 'polypeptide(L)'
;MERFCCDKFRFRYEAGNGMGFNFRIIKLSQKFIDRGYLGDNRYRYIITEGYTVFDENTKMTVIEYCPYCGGVLASVYNSDNYVNEFNHPF
;
A
#
# COMPACT_ATOMS: atom_id res chain seq x y z
N MET A 1 -19.37 -5.32 6.04
CA MET A 1 -17.94 -5.53 6.38
C MET A 1 -17.28 -4.18 6.34
N GLU A 2 -16.50 -3.81 7.36
CA GLU A 2 -15.77 -2.54 7.36
C GLU A 2 -14.71 -2.55 6.24
N ARG A 3 -14.63 -1.45 5.49
CA ARG A 3 -13.71 -1.26 4.37
C ARG A 3 -12.23 -1.28 4.80
N PHE A 4 -11.95 -1.07 6.09
CA PHE A 4 -10.59 -0.96 6.60
C PHE A 4 -10.40 -1.83 7.84
N CYS A 5 -9.16 -2.27 8.07
CA CYS A 5 -8.81 -3.10 9.23
C CYS A 5 -8.87 -2.35 10.57
N CYS A 6 -8.82 -1.01 10.56
CA CYS A 6 -9.07 -0.14 11.71
C CYS A 6 -9.19 1.34 11.29
N ASP A 7 -9.75 2.17 12.17
CA ASP A 7 -9.91 3.62 11.93
C ASP A 7 -8.57 4.36 11.78
N LYS A 8 -7.54 3.97 12.53
CA LYS A 8 -6.21 4.60 12.44
C LYS A 8 -5.58 4.38 11.07
N PHE A 9 -5.76 3.19 10.50
CA PHE A 9 -5.33 2.90 9.14
C PHE A 9 -6.14 3.73 8.14
N ARG A 10 -7.49 3.73 8.25
CA ARG A 10 -8.36 4.53 7.36
C ARG A 10 -7.91 5.98 7.32
N PHE A 11 -7.70 6.60 8.48
CA PHE A 11 -7.32 8.00 8.59
C PHE A 11 -6.04 8.32 7.81
N ARG A 12 -5.05 7.42 7.82
CA ARG A 12 -3.77 7.62 7.12
C ARG A 12 -3.80 7.20 5.65
N TYR A 13 -4.71 6.30 5.29
CA TYR A 13 -4.95 5.89 3.91
C TYR A 13 -5.72 6.98 3.14
N GLU A 14 -6.66 7.67 3.80
CA GLU A 14 -7.48 8.73 3.21
C GLU A 14 -6.85 10.12 3.36
N ALA A 15 -5.77 10.25 4.14
CA ALA A 15 -5.04 11.49 4.29
C ALA A 15 -4.45 11.95 2.95
N GLY A 16 -4.42 13.28 2.75
CA GLY A 16 -3.77 13.86 1.59
C GLY A 16 -2.27 13.57 1.59
N ASN A 17 -1.75 13.24 0.42
CA ASN A 17 -0.40 12.70 0.18
C ASN A 17 0.75 13.57 0.74
N GLY A 18 0.52 14.87 0.93
CA GLY A 18 1.55 15.82 1.38
C GLY A 18 1.78 15.89 2.90
N MET A 19 1.06 15.12 3.72
CA MET A 19 1.14 15.24 5.18
C MET A 19 1.52 13.93 5.88
N GLY A 20 2.59 13.99 6.68
CA GLY A 20 2.98 12.93 7.62
C GLY A 20 3.19 11.56 6.98
N PHE A 21 2.95 10.49 7.74
CA PHE A 21 2.99 9.13 7.19
C PHE A 21 1.72 8.80 6.41
N ASN A 22 1.90 8.27 5.21
CA ASN A 22 0.84 7.83 4.30
C ASN A 22 0.89 6.31 4.17
N PHE A 23 -0.29 5.69 4.24
CA PHE A 23 -0.44 4.27 3.94
C PHE A 23 -0.93 4.11 2.53
N ARG A 24 -0.16 3.37 1.74
CA ARG A 24 -0.40 3.18 0.32
C ARG A 24 -0.53 1.71 0.00
N ILE A 25 -1.49 1.40 -0.84
CA ILE A 25 -1.69 0.07 -1.40
C ILE A 25 -1.46 0.23 -2.89
N ILE A 26 -0.38 -0.37 -3.38
CA ILE A 26 0.00 -0.29 -4.79
C ILE A 26 -0.23 -1.64 -5.46
N LYS A 27 -0.61 -1.61 -6.73
CA LYS A 27 -0.65 -2.80 -7.58
C LYS A 27 0.62 -2.87 -8.42
N LEU A 28 1.35 -3.96 -8.26
CA LEU A 28 2.59 -4.22 -8.98
C LEU A 28 2.31 -4.47 -10.47
N SER A 29 3.28 -4.10 -11.32
CA SER A 29 3.21 -4.38 -12.75
C SER A 29 3.32 -5.88 -13.04
N GLN A 30 2.69 -6.35 -14.12
CA GLN A 30 2.78 -7.74 -14.56
C GLN A 30 4.25 -8.16 -14.81
N LYS A 31 5.05 -7.24 -15.39
CA LYS A 31 6.49 -7.43 -15.59
C LYS A 31 7.24 -7.75 -14.29
N PHE A 32 6.82 -7.20 -13.16
CA PHE A 32 7.45 -7.48 -11.88
C PHE A 32 6.97 -8.80 -11.27
N ILE A 33 5.68 -9.11 -11.42
CA ILE A 33 5.11 -10.41 -11.02
C ILE A 33 5.80 -11.56 -11.75
N ASP A 34 6.02 -11.42 -13.06
CA ASP A 34 6.65 -12.44 -13.92
C ASP A 34 8.11 -12.72 -13.55
N ARG A 35 8.77 -11.84 -12.78
CA ARG A 35 10.12 -12.05 -12.26
C ARG A 35 10.16 -13.05 -11.09
N GLY A 36 9.02 -13.51 -10.60
CA GLY A 36 8.91 -14.67 -9.70
C GLY A 36 9.23 -14.42 -8.23
N TYR A 37 9.50 -13.18 -7.81
CA TYR A 37 9.96 -12.89 -6.45
C TYR A 37 8.89 -12.98 -5.35
N LEU A 38 7.61 -13.16 -5.71
CA LEU A 38 6.52 -12.62 -4.88
C LEU A 38 5.23 -13.45 -4.77
N GLY A 39 5.17 -14.63 -5.39
CA GLY A 39 3.96 -15.46 -5.43
C GLY A 39 2.76 -14.75 -6.06
N ASP A 40 1.55 -15.16 -5.68
CA ASP A 40 0.30 -14.65 -6.29
C ASP A 40 -0.11 -13.25 -5.80
N ASN A 41 0.54 -12.70 -4.77
CA ASN A 41 0.16 -11.42 -4.20
C ASN A 41 0.66 -10.24 -5.06
N ARG A 42 -0.27 -9.68 -5.84
CA ARG A 42 -0.04 -8.55 -6.76
C ARG A 42 -0.05 -7.17 -6.08
N TYR A 43 -0.30 -7.10 -4.77
CA TYR A 43 -0.42 -5.83 -4.04
C TYR A 43 0.70 -5.63 -3.03
N ARG A 44 1.24 -4.42 -2.92
CA ARG A 44 2.17 -4.06 -1.84
C ARG A 44 1.57 -2.99 -0.96
N TYR A 45 1.80 -3.15 0.34
CA TYR A 45 1.35 -2.24 1.37
C TYR A 45 2.57 -1.48 1.86
N ILE A 46 2.51 -0.16 1.74
CA ILE A 46 3.67 0.70 1.87
C ILE A 46 3.34 1.81 2.87
N ILE A 47 4.30 2.12 3.73
CA ILE A 47 4.33 3.37 4.46
C ILE A 47 5.33 4.29 3.77
N THR A 48 4.89 5.50 3.45
CA THR A 48 5.76 6.57 2.96
C THR A 48 5.63 7.80 3.86
N GLU A 49 6.64 8.66 3.85
CA GLU A 49 6.43 10.05 4.28
C GLU A 49 5.53 10.81 3.30
N GLY A 50 5.25 12.08 3.60
CA GLY A 50 4.51 12.96 2.72
C GLY A 50 5.25 13.05 1.38
N TYR A 51 4.53 12.86 0.28
CA TYR A 51 5.16 12.62 -1.02
C TYR A 51 4.44 13.34 -2.16
N THR A 52 5.19 13.60 -3.23
CA THR A 52 4.63 13.95 -4.53
C THR A 52 4.48 12.66 -5.34
N VAL A 53 3.35 12.48 -6.02
CA VAL A 53 3.09 11.27 -6.81
C VAL A 53 4.22 11.05 -7.82
N PHE A 54 4.77 9.83 -7.86
CA PHE A 54 5.93 9.44 -8.68
C PHE A 54 7.29 10.04 -8.30
N ASP A 55 7.45 10.65 -7.12
CA ASP A 55 8.78 10.99 -6.63
C ASP A 55 9.55 9.73 -6.21
N GLU A 56 10.51 9.35 -7.05
CA GLU A 56 11.38 8.18 -6.86
C GLU A 56 12.28 8.27 -5.62
N ASN A 57 12.48 9.46 -5.06
CA ASN A 57 13.29 9.66 -3.85
C ASN A 57 12.50 9.48 -2.56
N THR A 58 11.18 9.31 -2.66
CA THR A 58 10.31 9.13 -1.49
C THR A 58 10.74 7.90 -0.72
N LYS A 59 11.10 8.07 0.55
CA LYS A 59 11.42 6.94 1.42
C LYS A 59 10.17 6.11 1.67
N MET A 60 10.31 4.81 1.44
CA MET A 60 9.23 3.86 1.56
C MET A 60 9.64 2.62 2.33
N THR A 61 8.67 2.00 3.00
CA THR A 61 8.84 0.71 3.67
C THR A 61 7.65 -0.17 3.35
N VAL A 62 7.94 -1.39 2.88
CA VAL A 62 6.92 -2.42 2.67
C VAL A 62 6.57 -3.04 4.02
N ILE A 63 5.27 -3.21 4.28
CA ILE A 63 4.73 -3.84 5.48
C ILE A 63 3.79 -4.98 5.12
N GLU A 64 3.67 -5.97 6.00
CA GLU A 64 2.75 -7.11 5.83
C GLU A 64 1.56 -7.05 6.79
N TYR A 65 1.76 -6.40 7.95
CA TYR A 65 0.77 -6.28 9.02
C TYR A 65 0.43 -4.82 9.27
N CYS A 66 -0.82 -4.55 9.61
CA CYS A 66 -1.25 -3.22 10.04
C CYS A 66 -0.53 -2.85 11.35
N PRO A 67 0.21 -1.73 11.41
CA PRO A 67 0.94 -1.34 12.61
C PRO A 67 0.04 -0.85 13.75
N TYR A 68 -1.26 -0.71 13.50
CA TYR A 68 -2.22 -0.24 14.49
C TYR A 68 -3.02 -1.36 15.15
N CYS A 69 -3.47 -2.35 14.37
CA CYS A 69 -4.30 -3.44 14.87
C CYS A 69 -3.69 -4.83 14.68
N GLY A 70 -2.52 -4.94 14.05
CA GLY A 70 -1.83 -6.22 13.81
C GLY A 70 -2.46 -7.09 12.72
N GLY A 71 -3.52 -6.63 12.04
CA GLY A 71 -4.19 -7.41 10.99
C GLY A 71 -3.30 -7.65 9.77
N VAL A 72 -3.40 -8.84 9.18
CA VAL A 72 -2.69 -9.21 7.93
C VAL A 72 -3.26 -8.41 6.77
N LEU A 73 -2.46 -7.54 6.16
CA LEU A 73 -2.95 -6.60 5.15
C LEU A 73 -3.45 -7.32 3.90
N ALA A 74 -2.79 -8.41 3.49
CA ALA A 74 -3.22 -9.22 2.34
C ALA A 74 -4.56 -9.93 2.53
N SER A 75 -4.99 -10.16 3.77
CA SER A 75 -6.32 -10.74 4.02
C SER A 75 -7.46 -9.74 3.80
N VAL A 76 -7.18 -8.44 3.96
CA VAL A 76 -8.18 -7.36 3.91
C VAL A 76 -8.12 -6.63 2.56
N TYR A 77 -6.91 -6.35 2.08
CA TYR A 77 -6.62 -5.48 0.95
C TYR A 77 -6.09 -6.30 -0.23
N ASN A 78 -6.99 -7.05 -0.86
CA ASN A 78 -6.71 -8.01 -1.93
C ASN A 78 -7.46 -7.71 -3.24
N SER A 79 -7.98 -6.49 -3.38
CA SER A 79 -8.71 -6.06 -4.58
C SER A 79 -8.32 -4.64 -4.99
N ASP A 80 -8.56 -4.32 -6.26
CA ASP A 80 -8.27 -3.02 -6.88
C ASP A 80 -9.02 -1.85 -6.22
N ASN A 81 -10.11 -2.11 -5.49
CA ASN A 81 -10.90 -1.09 -4.77
C ASN A 81 -10.13 -0.39 -3.64
N TYR A 82 -8.98 -0.94 -3.27
CA TYR A 82 -8.09 -0.41 -2.24
C TYR A 82 -6.81 0.19 -2.79
N VAL A 83 -6.61 0.16 -4.11
CA VAL A 83 -5.35 0.60 -4.72
C VAL A 83 -5.33 2.12 -4.82
N ASN A 84 -4.31 2.76 -4.23
CA ASN A 84 -4.07 4.18 -4.39
C ASN A 84 -3.41 4.49 -5.74
N GLU A 85 -2.49 3.61 -6.18
CA GLU A 85 -1.70 3.81 -7.39
C GLU A 85 -1.53 2.51 -8.18
N PHE A 86 -1.82 2.59 -9.48
CA PHE A 86 -1.70 1.49 -10.44
C PHE A 86 -0.38 1.58 -11.21
N ASN A 87 0.12 0.43 -11.68
CA ASN A 87 1.31 0.31 -12.52
C ASN A 87 2.57 0.91 -11.89
N HIS A 88 2.71 0.79 -10.57
CA HIS A 88 3.89 1.29 -9.89
C HIS A 88 5.14 0.55 -10.40
N PRO A 89 6.24 1.25 -10.73
CA PRO A 89 7.40 0.68 -11.44
C PRO A 89 8.30 -0.20 -10.57
N PHE A 90 7.92 -0.42 -9.31
CA PHE A 90 8.62 -1.34 -8.42
C PHE A 90 8.30 -2.78 -8.77
#